data_AF-A0A9W9JUR8-F1
#
_entry.id   AF-A0A9W9JUR8-F1
#
_cell.length_a   1.000
_cell.length_b   1.000
_cell.length_c   1.000
_cell.angle_alpha   90.00
_cell.angle_beta   90.00
_cell.angle_gamma   90.00
#
_symmetry.space_group_name_H-M   'P 1'
#
loop_
_entity.id
_entity.type
_entity.pdbx_description
1 polymer ?
#
loop_
_entity_poly.entity_id
_entity_poly.type
_entity_poly.pdbx_seq_one_letter_code
_entity_poly.pdbx_strand_id
1 'polypeptide(L)'
;MGPQIKMFAGPLSTCTRPTCLASSVFSLSRCFSTTSPNLNWLAPKFAEKSKSPKGRPHVATGGSTRGTTVVWGDFGLRMKDHDRRMPSSALKIAEETIKRRLRGMNYKLYKRVSANIGVYTKGNEQRMGKGKGKFDYWTVRLPVSRVVFELKGDLHEKIAREAFRLAGHKLPGMFSWSRNDLYSSAWDANPRLSPGLWEFVKKDDPPVVGITKLGNGKTLESLKRARRDPPLGTNKLDTPPKSTSSSPSPSQ
;
A
#
# COMPACT_ATOMS: atom_id res chain seq x y z
N MET A 1 89.77 21.48 -10.80
CA MET A 1 89.29 20.63 -11.91
C MET A 1 87.84 20.28 -11.65
N GLY A 2 86.91 21.10 -12.16
CA GLY A 2 85.47 20.86 -12.13
C GLY A 2 84.90 21.31 -13.48
N PRO A 3 83.96 20.56 -14.09
CA PRO A 3 83.62 20.78 -15.50
C PRO A 3 82.68 21.99 -15.66
N GLN A 4 83.11 22.90 -16.53
CA GLN A 4 82.36 24.00 -17.13
C GLN A 4 81.25 23.43 -18.04
N ILE A 5 79.98 23.73 -17.75
CA ILE A 5 78.87 23.49 -18.67
C ILE A 5 78.50 24.82 -19.33
N LYS A 6 78.74 24.86 -20.64
CA LYS A 6 78.45 25.98 -21.55
C LYS A 6 76.94 26.25 -21.63
N MET A 7 76.55 27.48 -21.36
CA MET A 7 75.21 28.01 -21.67
C MET A 7 75.12 28.30 -23.17
N PHE A 8 74.28 27.58 -23.90
CA PHE A 8 73.88 27.92 -25.26
C PHE A 8 72.57 28.72 -25.20
N ALA A 9 72.63 29.99 -25.62
CA ALA A 9 71.47 30.81 -25.91
C ALA A 9 71.01 30.50 -27.35
N GLY A 10 69.78 30.02 -27.48
CA GLY A 10 69.07 29.83 -28.76
C GLY A 10 67.76 30.64 -28.76
N PRO A 11 67.28 31.07 -29.94
CA PRO A 11 66.28 32.12 -30.06
C PRO A 11 64.88 31.71 -29.60
N LEU A 12 64.18 32.67 -28.98
CA LEU A 12 62.77 32.60 -28.61
C LEU A 12 61.91 32.41 -29.87
N SER A 13 61.45 31.18 -30.09
CA SER A 13 60.37 30.90 -31.04
C SER A 13 59.03 31.20 -30.36
N THR A 14 58.38 32.27 -30.80
CA THR A 14 57.03 32.63 -30.38
C THR A 14 56.03 31.66 -30.98
N CYS A 15 55.63 30.66 -30.21
CA CYS A 15 54.51 29.79 -30.56
C CYS A 15 53.18 30.56 -30.42
N THR A 16 52.72 31.21 -31.48
CA THR A 16 51.32 31.66 -31.57
C THR A 16 50.42 30.43 -31.67
N ARG A 17 49.81 30.05 -30.55
CA ARG A 17 48.71 29.07 -30.53
C ARG A 17 47.53 29.63 -31.33
N PRO A 18 46.98 28.92 -32.32
CA PRO A 18 45.68 29.26 -32.86
C PRO A 18 44.63 28.91 -31.81
N THR A 19 43.97 29.92 -31.23
CA THR A 19 42.71 29.73 -30.52
C THR A 19 41.64 29.38 -31.55
N CYS A 20 41.45 28.08 -31.80
CA CYS A 20 40.20 27.61 -32.35
C CYS A 20 39.12 27.73 -31.26
N LEU A 21 38.42 28.87 -31.25
CA LEU A 21 37.08 28.94 -30.68
C LEU A 21 36.21 27.99 -31.50
N ALA A 22 36.22 26.72 -31.13
CA ALA A 22 35.14 25.81 -31.50
C ALA A 22 33.90 26.38 -30.83
N SER A 23 33.17 27.22 -31.57
CA SER A 23 31.80 27.55 -31.28
C SER A 23 31.04 26.24 -31.29
N SER A 24 30.96 25.59 -30.12
CA SER A 24 29.98 24.56 -29.87
C SER A 24 28.64 25.27 -30.01
N VAL A 25 28.09 25.21 -31.22
CA VAL A 25 26.66 25.35 -31.43
C VAL A 25 26.05 24.24 -30.59
N PHE A 26 25.80 24.55 -29.32
CA PHE A 26 24.77 23.87 -28.57
C PHE A 26 23.53 24.10 -29.40
N SER A 27 23.19 23.09 -30.22
CA SER A 27 21.85 22.95 -30.75
C SER A 27 20.97 22.90 -29.51
N LEU A 28 20.43 24.05 -29.14
CA LEU A 28 19.30 24.20 -28.24
C LEU A 28 18.12 23.56 -28.97
N SER A 29 18.13 22.23 -29.05
CA SER A 29 16.95 21.47 -29.36
C SER A 29 15.97 21.76 -28.23
N ARG A 30 15.07 22.70 -28.48
CA ARG A 30 13.90 22.91 -27.64
C ARG A 30 13.19 21.57 -27.54
N CYS A 31 13.25 20.94 -26.38
CA CYS A 31 12.53 19.72 -26.06
C CYS A 31 11.03 20.02 -25.89
N PHE A 32 10.35 20.49 -26.93
CA PHE A 32 8.89 20.46 -26.96
C PHE A 32 8.46 19.05 -27.36
N SER A 33 8.44 18.14 -26.40
CA SER A 33 7.71 16.89 -26.57
C SER A 33 6.23 17.23 -26.53
N THR A 34 5.53 17.04 -27.65
CA THR A 34 4.07 17.23 -27.76
C THR A 34 3.29 16.16 -26.99
N THR A 35 3.97 15.07 -26.62
CA THR A 35 3.38 13.99 -25.83
C THR A 35 3.25 14.45 -24.38
N SER A 36 2.00 14.59 -23.91
CA SER A 36 1.74 14.82 -22.49
C SER A 36 2.43 13.73 -21.66
N PRO A 37 3.18 14.06 -20.59
CA PRO A 37 3.80 13.05 -19.75
C PRO A 37 2.71 12.12 -19.22
N ASN A 38 2.88 10.81 -19.42
CA ASN A 38 1.94 9.81 -18.92
C ASN A 38 1.82 9.96 -17.40
N LEU A 39 0.67 10.46 -16.95
CA LEU A 39 0.36 10.60 -15.54
C LEU A 39 0.34 9.20 -14.90
N ASN A 40 1.31 8.96 -14.02
CA ASN A 40 1.45 7.70 -13.32
C ASN A 40 0.86 7.82 -11.91
N TRP A 41 0.01 6.90 -11.50
CA TRP A 41 -0.55 6.90 -10.14
C TRP A 41 0.44 6.44 -9.06
N LEU A 42 1.58 5.86 -9.49
CA LEU A 42 2.66 5.34 -8.65
C LEU A 42 3.72 6.39 -8.28
N ALA A 43 3.66 7.58 -8.89
CA ALA A 43 4.55 8.70 -8.61
C ALA A 43 3.84 10.03 -8.90
N PRO A 44 4.00 11.07 -8.07
CA PRO A 44 3.40 12.37 -8.34
C PRO A 44 4.00 13.01 -9.60
N LYS A 45 3.21 13.85 -10.27
CA LYS A 45 3.63 14.60 -11.47
C LYS A 45 4.84 15.49 -11.22
N PHE A 46 4.92 16.06 -10.03
CA PHE A 46 5.99 16.98 -9.62
C PHE A 46 6.74 16.41 -8.42
N ALA A 47 8.03 16.69 -8.34
CA ALA A 47 8.85 16.32 -7.19
C ALA A 47 8.38 17.03 -5.91
N GLU A 48 8.58 16.40 -4.76
CA GLU A 48 8.31 17.02 -3.46
C GLU A 48 9.19 18.26 -3.26
N LYS A 49 8.58 19.40 -2.87
CA LYS A 49 9.31 20.64 -2.54
C LYS A 49 10.25 20.47 -1.34
N SER A 50 9.88 19.61 -0.38
CA SER A 50 10.66 19.30 0.81
C SER A 50 10.44 17.85 1.23
N LYS A 51 11.40 17.26 1.97
CA LYS A 51 11.38 15.82 2.29
C LYS A 51 10.26 15.44 3.26
N SER A 52 9.21 14.77 2.78
CA SER A 52 8.03 14.36 3.58
C SER A 52 8.36 13.61 4.88
N PRO A 53 7.83 13.99 6.06
CA PRO A 53 7.98 13.21 7.29
C PRO A 53 7.32 11.83 7.15
N LYS A 54 7.79 10.85 7.93
CA LYS A 54 7.33 9.45 7.84
C LYS A 54 5.81 9.35 8.00
N GLY A 55 5.27 9.97 9.04
CA GLY A 55 3.85 9.90 9.41
C GLY A 55 3.37 8.48 9.69
N ARG A 56 2.07 8.35 9.98
CA ARG A 56 1.37 7.06 10.15
C ARG A 56 0.12 7.04 9.27
N PRO A 57 -0.35 5.87 8.81
CA PRO A 57 -1.66 5.76 8.18
C PRO A 57 -2.77 6.24 9.13
N HIS A 58 -3.88 6.71 8.54
CA HIS A 58 -5.01 7.22 9.30
C HIS A 58 -5.78 6.07 9.97
N VAL A 59 -5.99 6.14 11.28
CA VAL A 59 -6.78 5.17 12.05
C VAL A 59 -8.14 5.79 12.36
N ALA A 60 -9.21 5.22 11.81
CA ALA A 60 -10.56 5.76 11.92
C ALA A 60 -11.26 5.32 13.21
N THR A 61 -11.00 6.02 14.32
CA THR A 61 -11.66 5.73 15.61
C THR A 61 -13.11 6.24 15.66
N GLY A 62 -13.43 7.32 14.95
CA GLY A 62 -14.75 7.99 14.99
C GLY A 62 -15.87 7.36 14.16
N GLY A 63 -15.70 6.12 13.68
CA GLY A 63 -16.74 5.45 12.90
C GLY A 63 -16.73 5.75 11.39
N SER A 64 -15.59 6.14 10.80
CA SER A 64 -15.51 6.50 9.38
C SER A 64 -15.59 5.26 8.47
N THR A 65 -16.40 5.34 7.42
CA THR A 65 -16.58 4.30 6.39
C THR A 65 -15.86 4.62 5.07
N ARG A 66 -15.09 5.72 5.02
CA ARG A 66 -14.54 6.25 3.77
C ARG A 66 -13.63 5.24 3.07
N GLY A 67 -13.93 4.96 1.80
CA GLY A 67 -13.12 4.10 0.95
C GLY A 67 -13.13 2.62 1.32
N THR A 68 -14.12 2.19 2.11
CA THR A 68 -14.31 0.77 2.49
C THR A 68 -15.25 0.01 1.55
N THR A 69 -16.00 0.74 0.73
CA THR A 69 -16.89 0.21 -0.31
C THR A 69 -16.32 0.44 -1.71
N VAL A 70 -16.75 -0.41 -2.63
CA VAL A 70 -16.46 -0.28 -4.06
C VAL A 70 -17.40 0.76 -4.65
N VAL A 71 -16.87 1.69 -5.45
CA VAL A 71 -17.66 2.84 -5.95
C VAL A 71 -17.81 2.82 -7.47
N TRP A 72 -16.72 2.56 -8.21
CA TRP A 72 -16.71 2.65 -9.67
C TRP A 72 -16.86 1.29 -10.35
N GLY A 73 -16.24 0.25 -9.78
CA GLY A 73 -16.32 -1.12 -10.27
C GLY A 73 -17.45 -1.95 -9.70
N ASP A 74 -17.48 -3.22 -10.12
CA ASP A 74 -18.41 -4.25 -9.65
C ASP A 74 -17.74 -5.10 -8.56
N PHE A 75 -16.42 -5.30 -8.69
CA PHE A 75 -15.59 -6.04 -7.74
C PHE A 75 -14.42 -5.19 -7.25
N GLY A 76 -13.93 -5.49 -6.05
CA GLY A 76 -12.78 -4.80 -5.47
C GLY A 76 -11.88 -5.67 -4.61
N LEU A 77 -10.63 -5.22 -4.47
CA LEU A 77 -9.63 -5.78 -3.57
C LEU A 77 -9.50 -4.87 -2.35
N ARG A 78 -9.93 -5.36 -1.18
CA ARG A 78 -9.90 -4.63 0.09
C ARG A 78 -8.90 -5.25 1.05
N MET A 79 -8.18 -4.40 1.78
CA MET A 79 -7.29 -4.83 2.85
C MET A 79 -8.09 -5.23 4.08
N LYS A 80 -7.95 -6.45 4.61
CA LYS A 80 -8.71 -6.90 5.80
C LYS A 80 -7.94 -6.80 7.11
N ASP A 81 -6.62 -6.81 7.04
CA ASP A 81 -5.74 -6.92 8.21
C ASP A 81 -5.48 -5.57 8.91
N HIS A 82 -4.33 -4.93 8.65
CA HIS A 82 -3.82 -3.81 9.43
C HIS A 82 -3.35 -2.68 8.51
N ASP A 83 -3.45 -1.43 8.97
CA ASP A 83 -2.97 -0.28 8.23
C ASP A 83 -1.45 -0.36 7.99
N ARG A 84 -1.01 0.10 6.83
CA ARG A 84 0.42 0.12 6.49
C ARG A 84 0.74 1.09 5.38
N ARG A 85 2.04 1.31 5.20
CA ARG A 85 2.59 2.04 4.07
C ARG A 85 2.91 1.05 2.96
N MET A 86 2.25 1.19 1.82
CA MET A 86 2.46 0.34 0.66
C MET A 86 3.48 0.98 -0.27
N PRO A 87 4.58 0.29 -0.62
CA PRO A 87 5.50 0.79 -1.63
C PRO A 87 4.84 0.76 -3.01
N SER A 88 5.20 1.71 -3.88
CA SER A 88 4.70 1.78 -5.25
C SER A 88 5.05 0.54 -6.08
N SER A 89 6.20 -0.09 -5.80
CA SER A 89 6.61 -1.35 -6.44
C SER A 89 5.63 -2.50 -6.19
N ALA A 90 5.14 -2.67 -4.97
CA ALA A 90 4.15 -3.72 -4.64
C ALA A 90 2.82 -3.48 -5.37
N LEU A 91 2.38 -2.22 -5.45
CA LEU A 91 1.18 -1.84 -6.18
C LEU A 91 1.31 -2.10 -7.69
N LYS A 92 2.48 -1.83 -8.28
CA LYS A 92 2.80 -2.16 -9.67
C LYS A 92 2.74 -3.67 -9.92
N ILE A 93 3.37 -4.46 -9.06
CA ILE A 93 3.38 -5.93 -9.13
C ILE A 93 1.94 -6.49 -9.06
N ALA A 94 1.10 -5.94 -8.19
CA ALA A 94 -0.30 -6.33 -8.07
C ALA A 94 -1.10 -5.98 -9.34
N GLU A 95 -0.94 -4.76 -9.87
CA GLU A 95 -1.56 -4.34 -11.12
C GLU A 95 -1.16 -5.24 -12.30
N GLU A 96 0.14 -5.52 -12.45
CA GLU A 96 0.65 -6.42 -13.49
C GLU A 96 0.10 -7.84 -13.35
N THR A 97 -0.06 -8.31 -12.12
CA THR A 97 -0.60 -9.65 -11.85
C THR A 97 -2.08 -9.76 -12.25
N ILE A 98 -2.88 -8.74 -11.95
CA ILE A 98 -4.27 -8.65 -12.39
C ILE A 98 -4.33 -8.62 -13.92
N LYS A 99 -3.52 -7.74 -14.54
CA LYS A 99 -3.46 -7.60 -16.01
C LYS A 99 -3.09 -8.91 -16.70
N ARG A 100 -2.13 -9.64 -16.13
CA ARG A 100 -1.69 -10.93 -16.64
C ARG A 100 -2.79 -11.98 -16.55
N ARG A 101 -3.54 -12.04 -15.44
CA ARG A 101 -4.62 -13.03 -15.27
C ARG A 101 -5.84 -12.73 -16.13
N LEU A 102 -6.13 -11.46 -16.40
CA LEU A 102 -7.25 -10.99 -17.19
C LEU A 102 -6.88 -10.66 -18.65
N ARG A 103 -5.72 -11.13 -19.12
CA ARG A 103 -5.25 -10.85 -20.48
C ARG A 103 -6.25 -11.39 -21.51
N GLY A 104 -6.65 -10.55 -22.47
CA GLY A 104 -7.61 -10.90 -23.51
C GLY A 104 -9.09 -10.72 -23.13
N MET A 105 -9.39 -10.26 -21.91
CA MET A 105 -10.75 -9.98 -21.46
C MET A 105 -11.06 -8.48 -21.51
N ASN A 106 -12.34 -8.14 -21.66
CA ASN A 106 -12.81 -6.75 -21.66
C ASN A 106 -13.09 -6.28 -20.23
N TYR A 107 -12.14 -5.55 -19.64
CA TYR A 107 -12.28 -4.99 -18.31
C TYR A 107 -11.64 -3.62 -18.18
N LYS A 108 -12.07 -2.87 -17.16
CA LYS A 108 -11.49 -1.61 -16.75
C LYS A 108 -11.04 -1.71 -15.29
N LEU A 109 -9.76 -1.50 -15.07
CA LEU A 109 -9.13 -1.52 -13.74
C LEU A 109 -9.01 -0.09 -13.20
N TYR A 110 -9.73 0.19 -12.11
CA TYR A 110 -9.60 1.43 -11.36
C TYR A 110 -8.65 1.28 -10.18
N LYS A 111 -7.88 2.33 -9.92
CA LYS A 111 -6.97 2.43 -8.79
C LYS A 111 -7.53 3.48 -7.82
N ARG A 112 -7.89 3.05 -6.62
CA ARG A 112 -8.52 3.91 -5.59
C ARG A 112 -7.50 4.70 -4.78
N VAL A 113 -6.23 4.36 -4.92
CA VAL A 113 -5.12 4.89 -4.11
C VAL A 113 -4.03 5.41 -5.05
N SER A 114 -3.21 6.36 -4.59
CA SER A 114 -2.07 6.90 -5.34
C SER A 114 -0.87 7.04 -4.43
N ALA A 115 0.33 6.77 -4.97
CA ALA A 115 1.58 6.87 -4.22
C ALA A 115 2.12 8.30 -4.36
N ASN A 116 1.88 9.10 -3.33
CA ASN A 116 2.18 10.53 -3.30
C ASN A 116 3.12 10.93 -2.15
N ILE A 117 3.62 9.97 -1.38
CA ILE A 117 4.50 10.23 -0.23
C ILE A 117 5.88 9.67 -0.53
N GLY A 118 6.92 10.50 -0.47
CA GLY A 118 8.30 10.09 -0.60
C GLY A 118 8.83 9.42 0.68
N VAL A 119 9.48 8.26 0.51
CA VAL A 119 10.27 7.62 1.56
C VAL A 119 11.73 7.99 1.38
N TYR A 120 12.36 8.42 2.48
CA TYR A 120 13.76 8.83 2.49
C TYR A 120 14.54 7.93 3.44
N THR A 121 15.51 7.22 2.90
CA THR A 121 16.30 6.22 3.63
C THR A 121 17.75 6.70 3.72
N LYS A 122 18.34 6.61 4.91
CA LYS A 122 19.77 6.84 5.11
C LYS A 122 20.51 5.51 4.88
N GLY A 123 21.76 5.57 4.39
CA GLY A 123 22.58 4.36 4.23
C GLY A 123 22.71 3.62 5.55
N ASN A 124 22.57 2.30 5.51
CA ASN A 124 22.60 1.45 6.70
C ASN A 124 23.98 1.51 7.40
N GLU A 125 25.06 1.75 6.64
CA GLU A 125 26.41 1.91 7.20
C GLU A 125 26.66 3.25 7.93
N GLN A 126 25.77 4.24 7.77
CA GLN A 126 26.01 5.58 8.32
C GLN A 126 25.53 5.71 9.77
N ARG A 127 26.37 6.29 10.64
CA ARG A 127 25.99 6.62 12.04
C ARG A 127 24.81 7.59 12.11
N MET A 128 24.12 7.63 13.24
CA MET A 128 22.99 8.53 13.51
C MET A 128 23.39 10.02 13.39
N GLY A 129 22.43 10.90 13.09
CA GLY A 129 22.66 12.35 12.88
C GLY A 129 22.82 12.76 11.41
N LYS A 130 23.37 13.96 11.15
CA LYS A 130 23.63 14.53 9.79
C LYS A 130 22.38 14.73 8.90
N GLY A 131 21.21 14.88 9.52
CA GLY A 131 19.96 15.15 8.81
C GLY A 131 19.35 13.92 8.13
N LYS A 132 18.42 14.18 7.20
CA LYS A 132 17.57 13.16 6.56
C LYS A 132 18.20 12.60 5.30
N GLY A 133 18.02 11.30 5.05
CA GLY A 133 18.58 10.56 3.92
C GLY A 133 18.10 11.01 2.53
N LYS A 134 18.55 10.27 1.51
CA LYS A 134 18.16 10.48 0.11
C LYS A 134 16.78 9.88 -0.18
N PHE A 135 16.15 10.31 -1.26
CA PHE A 135 14.89 9.72 -1.72
C PHE A 135 15.13 8.26 -2.13
N ASP A 136 14.19 7.39 -1.77
CA ASP A 136 14.26 5.94 -2.02
C ASP A 136 13.12 5.51 -2.95
N TYR A 137 11.87 5.58 -2.48
CA TYR A 137 10.70 5.21 -3.28
C TYR A 137 9.43 5.97 -2.85
N TRP A 138 8.42 5.94 -3.72
CA TRP A 138 7.08 6.46 -3.44
C TRP A 138 6.25 5.43 -2.69
N THR A 139 5.50 5.88 -1.69
CA THR A 139 4.60 5.05 -0.89
C THR A 139 3.21 5.66 -0.81
N VAL A 140 2.23 4.83 -0.47
CA VAL A 140 0.89 5.26 -0.09
C VAL A 140 0.59 4.81 1.35
N ARG A 141 -0.10 5.66 2.11
CA ARG A 141 -0.64 5.31 3.43
C ARG A 141 -2.02 4.67 3.24
N LEU A 142 -2.13 3.38 3.54
CA LEU A 142 -3.39 2.66 3.49
C LEU A 142 -3.96 2.47 4.90
N PRO A 143 -5.15 3.02 5.19
CA PRO A 143 -5.87 2.67 6.42
C PRO A 143 -6.47 1.27 6.31
N VAL A 144 -6.91 0.72 7.44
CA VAL A 144 -7.60 -0.59 7.51
C VAL A 144 -8.87 -0.58 6.65
N SER A 145 -9.22 -1.73 6.07
CA SER A 145 -10.45 -1.91 5.28
C SER A 145 -10.59 -0.99 4.08
N ARG A 146 -9.48 -0.46 3.55
CA ARG A 146 -9.49 0.36 2.33
C ARG A 146 -9.50 -0.52 1.08
N VAL A 147 -10.33 -0.15 0.11
CA VAL A 147 -10.31 -0.72 -1.25
C VAL A 147 -9.15 -0.11 -2.03
N VAL A 148 -8.32 -0.94 -2.66
CA VAL A 148 -7.13 -0.53 -3.41
C VAL A 148 -7.37 -0.54 -4.91
N PHE A 149 -7.93 -1.65 -5.41
CA PHE A 149 -8.26 -1.85 -6.82
C PHE A 149 -9.74 -2.15 -6.99
N GLU A 150 -10.31 -1.70 -8.09
CA GLU A 150 -11.65 -2.09 -8.52
C GLU A 150 -11.63 -2.54 -9.98
N LEU A 151 -12.46 -3.53 -10.28
CA LEU A 151 -12.66 -4.05 -11.61
C LEU A 151 -14.11 -3.78 -12.04
N LYS A 152 -14.26 -3.28 -13.25
CA LYS A 152 -15.55 -3.17 -13.96
C LYS A 152 -15.43 -3.90 -15.28
N GLY A 153 -16.46 -4.64 -15.68
CA GLY A 153 -16.51 -5.27 -17.00
C GLY A 153 -17.28 -6.58 -17.00
N ASP A 154 -17.41 -7.16 -18.19
CA ASP A 154 -18.05 -8.46 -18.38
C ASP A 154 -17.09 -9.58 -17.95
N LEU A 155 -17.02 -9.81 -16.65
CA LEU A 155 -16.15 -10.80 -16.02
C LEU A 155 -16.96 -11.70 -15.11
N HIS A 156 -16.80 -13.01 -15.30
CA HIS A 156 -17.34 -13.99 -14.36
C HIS A 156 -16.67 -13.83 -12.98
N GLU A 157 -17.47 -13.87 -11.92
CA GLU A 157 -17.03 -13.63 -10.53
C GLU A 157 -15.83 -14.50 -10.13
N LYS A 158 -15.82 -15.78 -10.52
CA LYS A 158 -14.72 -16.70 -10.20
C LYS A 158 -13.37 -16.21 -10.76
N ILE A 159 -13.37 -15.66 -11.97
CA ILE A 159 -12.15 -15.17 -12.63
C ILE A 159 -11.65 -13.89 -11.94
N ALA A 160 -12.55 -12.96 -11.64
CA ALA A 160 -12.22 -11.73 -10.93
C ALA A 160 -11.65 -12.04 -9.52
N ARG A 161 -12.28 -12.98 -8.81
CA ARG A 161 -11.83 -13.46 -7.50
C ARG A 161 -10.44 -14.07 -7.57
N GLU A 162 -10.16 -14.89 -8.58
CA GLU A 162 -8.85 -15.52 -8.76
C GLU A 162 -7.77 -14.48 -9.07
N ALA A 163 -8.04 -13.52 -9.96
CA ALA A 163 -7.11 -12.44 -10.28
C ALA A 163 -6.75 -11.61 -9.04
N PHE A 164 -7.75 -11.27 -8.23
CA PHE A 164 -7.56 -10.55 -6.98
C PHE A 164 -6.87 -11.37 -5.89
N ARG A 165 -7.12 -12.68 -5.82
CA ARG A 165 -6.39 -13.60 -4.93
C ARG A 165 -4.90 -13.60 -5.26
N LEU A 166 -4.54 -13.77 -6.54
CA LEU A 166 -3.15 -13.75 -6.99
C LEU A 166 -2.47 -12.40 -6.71
N ALA A 167 -3.18 -11.30 -6.91
CA ALA A 167 -2.66 -9.96 -6.60
C ALA A 167 -2.45 -9.76 -5.10
N GLY A 168 -3.44 -10.17 -4.28
CA GLY A 168 -3.36 -10.11 -2.82
C GLY A 168 -2.17 -10.88 -2.25
N HIS A 169 -1.83 -12.03 -2.83
CA HIS A 169 -0.68 -12.82 -2.40
C HIS A 169 0.66 -12.11 -2.62
N LYS A 170 0.74 -11.20 -3.59
CA LYS A 170 1.95 -10.42 -3.89
C LYS A 170 2.01 -9.08 -3.16
N LEU A 171 0.89 -8.66 -2.59
CA LEU A 171 0.83 -7.46 -1.77
C LEU A 171 1.26 -7.80 -0.34
N PRO A 172 2.09 -6.97 0.29
CA PRO A 172 2.57 -7.24 1.63
C PRO A 172 1.41 -7.20 2.64
N GLY A 173 1.40 -8.12 3.59
CA GLY A 173 0.59 -8.00 4.79
C GLY A 173 0.95 -9.01 5.86
N MET A 174 0.09 -9.08 6.87
CA MET A 174 0.42 -9.81 8.10
C MET A 174 0.00 -11.28 7.98
N PHE A 175 0.96 -12.20 8.15
CA PHE A 175 0.67 -13.60 8.44
C PHE A 175 0.20 -13.70 9.88
N SER A 176 -1.10 -13.90 10.10
CA SER A 176 -1.57 -14.39 11.39
C SER A 176 -1.32 -15.89 11.42
N TRP A 177 -0.34 -16.33 12.23
CA TRP A 177 -0.25 -17.73 12.58
C TRP A 177 -1.50 -18.07 13.41
N SER A 178 -2.48 -18.71 12.77
CA SER A 178 -3.57 -19.35 13.48
C SER A 178 -2.95 -20.49 14.28
N ARG A 179 -3.02 -20.42 15.61
CA ARG A 179 -2.41 -21.37 16.56
C ARG A 179 -3.02 -22.79 16.49
N ASN A 180 -3.86 -23.08 15.49
CA ASN A 180 -4.54 -24.36 15.31
C ASN A 180 -4.11 -25.12 14.03
N ASP A 181 -3.03 -24.72 13.35
CA ASP A 181 -2.41 -25.56 12.32
C ASP A 181 -1.17 -26.25 12.90
N LEU A 182 -1.35 -27.47 13.41
CA LEU A 182 -0.27 -28.34 13.90
C LEU A 182 0.59 -28.97 12.79
N TYR A 183 0.48 -28.50 11.55
CA TYR A 183 1.32 -28.94 10.43
C TYR A 183 1.59 -27.78 9.46
N SER A 184 2.62 -26.97 9.74
CA SER A 184 3.33 -26.26 8.67
C SER A 184 4.74 -25.92 9.13
N SER A 185 5.72 -26.48 8.43
CA SER A 185 7.15 -26.40 8.65
C SER A 185 7.66 -24.96 8.82
N ALA A 186 8.47 -24.75 9.86
CA ALA A 186 9.06 -23.48 10.29
C ALA A 186 10.09 -22.83 9.33
N TRP A 187 10.06 -23.17 8.04
CA TRP A 187 11.07 -22.73 7.05
C TRP A 187 10.64 -21.53 6.17
N ASP A 188 9.35 -21.14 6.16
CA ASP A 188 8.85 -20.07 5.27
C ASP A 188 8.55 -18.72 5.96
N ALA A 189 8.93 -18.56 7.23
CA ALA A 189 8.61 -17.36 8.00
C ALA A 189 9.62 -16.22 7.79
N ASN A 190 9.64 -15.59 6.61
CA ASN A 190 10.17 -14.23 6.49
C ASN A 190 9.02 -13.23 6.72
N PRO A 191 8.91 -12.61 7.92
CA PRO A 191 7.77 -11.76 8.29
C PRO A 191 7.64 -10.48 7.45
N ARG A 192 8.58 -10.21 6.55
CA ARG A 192 8.58 -9.06 5.64
C ARG A 192 7.80 -9.29 4.35
N LEU A 193 7.46 -10.55 4.02
CA LEU A 193 6.98 -10.94 2.68
C LEU A 193 5.78 -11.90 2.70
N SER A 194 5.08 -12.02 3.82
CA SER A 194 3.89 -12.86 3.87
C SER A 194 2.72 -12.25 3.07
N PRO A 195 1.90 -13.07 2.40
CA PRO A 195 0.74 -12.58 1.67
C PRO A 195 -0.22 -11.90 2.66
N GLY A 196 -0.58 -10.65 2.39
CA GLY A 196 -1.53 -9.96 3.26
C GLY A 196 -2.90 -10.61 3.26
N LEU A 197 -3.65 -10.44 4.34
CA LEU A 197 -5.06 -10.84 4.34
C LEU A 197 -5.85 -9.79 3.54
N TRP A 198 -6.06 -10.09 2.27
CA TRP A 198 -6.90 -9.31 1.38
C TRP A 198 -8.23 -10.02 1.17
N GLU A 199 -9.30 -9.24 1.10
CA GLU A 199 -10.63 -9.77 0.83
C GLU A 199 -11.16 -9.27 -0.51
N PHE A 200 -11.89 -10.17 -1.17
CA PHE A 200 -12.70 -9.86 -2.34
C PHE A 200 -14.00 -9.20 -1.88
N VAL A 201 -14.35 -8.08 -2.50
CA VAL A 201 -15.54 -7.27 -2.14
C VAL A 201 -16.37 -7.02 -3.39
N LYS A 202 -17.70 -7.08 -3.24
CA LYS A 202 -18.67 -6.70 -4.27
C LYS A 202 -19.17 -5.27 -4.05
N LYS A 203 -19.74 -4.66 -5.08
CA LYS A 203 -20.24 -3.27 -5.03
C LYS A 203 -21.23 -3.00 -3.91
N ASP A 204 -22.18 -3.90 -3.72
CA ASP A 204 -23.28 -3.74 -2.77
C ASP A 204 -22.99 -4.35 -1.39
N ASP A 205 -21.75 -4.78 -1.14
CA ASP A 205 -21.34 -5.25 0.19
C ASP A 205 -21.36 -4.09 1.19
N PRO A 206 -21.80 -4.34 2.44
CA PRO A 206 -21.90 -3.29 3.44
C PRO A 206 -20.54 -2.64 3.74
N PRO A 207 -20.51 -1.33 4.03
CA PRO A 207 -19.30 -0.62 4.42
C PRO A 207 -18.70 -1.20 5.70
N VAL A 208 -17.40 -0.93 5.91
CA VAL A 208 -16.68 -1.36 7.11
C VAL A 208 -16.37 -0.14 7.97
N VAL A 209 -16.62 -0.26 9.27
CA VAL A 209 -16.21 0.70 10.28
C VAL A 209 -15.08 0.10 11.09
N GLY A 210 -13.86 0.63 10.91
CA GLY A 210 -12.65 0.04 11.47
C GLY A 210 -12.43 -1.35 10.90
N ILE A 211 -12.73 -2.37 11.70
CA ILE A 211 -12.68 -3.80 11.34
C ILE A 211 -14.06 -4.46 11.21
N THR A 212 -15.14 -3.76 11.61
CA THR A 212 -16.48 -4.32 11.68
C THR A 212 -17.30 -3.97 10.45
N LYS A 213 -17.81 -4.98 9.73
CA LYS A 213 -18.75 -4.78 8.62
C LYS A 213 -20.11 -4.31 9.16
N LEU A 214 -20.69 -3.28 8.56
CA LEU A 214 -22.03 -2.75 8.90
C LEU A 214 -23.16 -3.60 8.29
N GLY A 215 -23.08 -4.92 8.48
CA GLY A 215 -24.09 -5.89 8.07
C GLY A 215 -24.51 -6.75 9.26
N ASN A 216 -25.48 -7.64 9.05
CA ASN A 216 -25.97 -8.58 10.07
C ASN A 216 -26.55 -7.87 11.33
N GLY A 217 -27.35 -6.82 11.13
CA GLY A 217 -27.99 -6.05 12.21
C GLY A 217 -27.07 -5.03 12.91
N LYS A 218 -25.77 -4.97 12.57
CA LYS A 218 -24.83 -3.99 13.13
C LYS A 218 -24.94 -2.65 12.40
N THR A 219 -25.58 -1.67 13.04
CA THR A 219 -25.63 -0.29 12.55
C THR A 219 -24.47 0.55 13.11
N LEU A 220 -24.15 1.65 12.44
CA LEU A 220 -23.13 2.59 12.90
C LEU A 220 -23.48 3.18 14.28
N GLU A 221 -24.76 3.43 14.53
CA GLU A 221 -25.25 3.87 15.84
C GLU A 221 -25.04 2.80 16.92
N SER A 222 -25.35 1.54 16.62
CA SER A 222 -25.11 0.43 17.53
C SER A 222 -23.63 0.33 17.94
N LEU A 223 -22.70 0.58 17.00
CA LEU A 223 -21.27 0.61 17.32
C LEU A 223 -20.86 1.77 18.23
N LYS A 224 -21.55 2.91 18.14
CA LYS A 224 -21.31 4.12 18.94
C LYS A 224 -21.96 4.07 20.32
N ARG A 225 -23.03 3.29 20.51
CA ARG A 225 -23.68 3.14 21.83
C ARG A 225 -22.68 2.55 22.84
N ALA A 226 -22.70 3.09 24.06
CA ALA A 226 -21.85 2.62 25.14
C ALA A 226 -22.19 1.19 25.58
N ARG A 227 -23.49 0.86 25.60
CA ARG A 227 -23.98 -0.50 25.85
C ARG A 227 -24.33 -1.18 24.52
N ARG A 228 -23.91 -2.44 24.37
CA ARG A 228 -24.18 -3.26 23.19
C ARG A 228 -24.99 -4.47 23.61
N ASP A 229 -25.98 -4.81 22.79
CA ASP A 229 -26.70 -6.07 22.94
C ASP A 229 -25.74 -7.23 22.60
N PRO A 230 -25.85 -8.37 23.30
CA PRO A 230 -25.09 -9.56 22.94
C PRO A 230 -25.41 -9.97 21.50
N PRO A 231 -24.45 -10.56 20.77
CA PRO A 231 -24.66 -10.95 19.38
C PRO A 231 -25.88 -11.89 19.27
N LEU A 232 -26.78 -11.59 18.33
CA LEU A 232 -27.95 -12.41 18.02
C LEU A 232 -27.48 -13.84 17.68
N GLY A 233 -27.62 -14.74 18.64
CA GLY A 233 -27.03 -16.08 18.64
C GLY A 233 -26.77 -16.65 20.04
N THR A 234 -26.79 -15.83 21.10
CA THR A 234 -26.67 -16.28 22.50
C THR A 234 -27.97 -16.26 23.30
N ASN A 235 -29.12 -16.03 22.65
CA ASN A 235 -30.43 -16.07 23.30
C ASN A 235 -31.08 -17.43 23.06
N LYS A 236 -30.70 -18.39 23.91
CA LYS A 236 -31.44 -19.54 24.45
C LYS A 236 -30.43 -20.54 25.05
N LEU A 237 -29.74 -20.13 26.11
CA LEU A 237 -29.49 -21.07 27.19
C LEU A 237 -30.68 -20.86 28.11
N ASP A 238 -31.53 -21.88 28.16
CA ASP A 238 -32.78 -21.88 28.91
C ASP A 238 -32.54 -21.31 30.30
N THR A 239 -33.32 -20.30 30.66
CA THR A 239 -33.43 -19.93 32.08
C THR A 239 -33.87 -21.22 32.79
N PRO A 240 -33.09 -21.77 33.74
CA PRO A 240 -33.51 -22.98 34.42
C PRO A 240 -34.90 -22.71 35.02
N PRO A 241 -35.85 -23.66 34.88
CA PRO A 241 -37.20 -23.45 35.38
C PRO A 241 -37.11 -23.05 36.84
N LYS A 242 -37.73 -21.92 37.17
CA LYS A 242 -37.85 -21.40 38.53
C LYS A 242 -38.44 -22.55 39.37
N SER A 243 -37.63 -23.17 40.23
CA SER A 243 -38.08 -24.25 41.09
C SER A 243 -39.16 -23.70 42.01
N THR A 244 -40.41 -24.05 41.73
CA THR A 244 -41.53 -23.85 42.65
C THR A 244 -41.28 -24.78 43.83
N SER A 245 -40.67 -24.28 44.89
CA SER A 245 -40.61 -24.99 46.16
C SER A 245 -42.00 -24.95 46.78
N SER A 246 -42.77 -26.04 46.61
CA SER A 246 -43.92 -26.31 47.46
C SER A 246 -43.41 -26.72 48.84
N SER A 247 -43.44 -25.80 49.79
CA SER A 247 -43.25 -26.13 51.21
C SER A 247 -44.48 -26.92 51.70
N PRO A 248 -44.34 -28.10 52.31
CA PRO A 248 -45.46 -28.76 52.98
C PRO A 248 -45.81 -27.98 54.25
N SER A 249 -47.10 -27.72 54.44
CA SER A 249 -47.65 -27.12 55.66
C SER A 249 -47.58 -28.12 56.81
N PRO A 250 -47.26 -27.71 58.04
CA PRO A 250 -47.18 -28.62 59.17
C PRO A 250 -48.60 -28.96 59.66
N SER A 251 -48.97 -30.24 59.58
CA SER A 251 -50.12 -30.81 60.29
C SER A 251 -49.69 -31.33 61.66
N GLN A 252 -50.58 -31.13 62.63
CA GLN A 252 -50.47 -31.34 64.08
C GLN A 252 -49.99 -32.72 64.52
#